data_AF-A0A2U1W1F7-F1
#
_entry.id   AF-A0A2U1W1F7-F1
#
_cell.length_a   1.000
_cell.length_b   1.000
_cell.length_c   1.000
_cell.angle_alpha   90.00
_cell.angle_beta   90.00
_cell.angle_gamma   90.00
#
_symmetry.space_group_name_H-M   'P 1'
#
loop_
_entity.id
_entity.type
_entity.pdbx_description
1 polymer ?
#
loop_
_entity_poly.entity_id
_entity_poly.type
_entity_poly.pdbx_seq_one_letter_code
_entity_poly.pdbx_strand_id
1 'polypeptide(L)'
;TLSGAFLVAYLTGDEDTYRMHVFSGYAALAALVARVIAGLTAADGSPLRFPRPSIEDLRHWVARLAAGDPQARAGRSPLLPWMAAALLIGAGATALSGAVADFVTLVEDLHEALGEVALWIVLGHIALVLALHHLKRPRPLGATA
;
A
#
# COMPACT_ATOMS: atom_id res chain seq x y z
N THR A 1 6.12 -3.04 11.33
CA THR A 1 5.12 -3.84 12.07
C THR A 1 4.03 -4.35 11.15
N LEU A 2 3.26 -3.50 10.45
CA LEU A 2 2.19 -3.93 9.52
C LEU A 2 2.70 -4.85 8.38
N SER A 3 3.74 -4.46 7.64
CA SER A 3 4.26 -5.26 6.51
C SER A 3 4.75 -6.66 6.93
N GLY A 4 5.34 -6.77 8.13
CA GLY A 4 5.77 -8.06 8.67
C GLY A 4 4.58 -8.93 9.07
N ALA A 5 3.57 -8.34 9.72
CA ALA A 5 2.34 -9.03 10.07
C ALA A 5 1.60 -9.54 8.82
N PHE A 6 1.47 -8.70 7.78
CA PHE A 6 0.89 -9.10 6.50
C PHE A 6 1.67 -10.25 5.85
N LEU A 7 3.00 -10.18 5.79
CA LEU A 7 3.83 -11.21 5.19
C LEU A 7 3.68 -12.55 5.91
N VAL A 8 3.72 -12.54 7.25
CA VAL A 8 3.52 -13.75 8.05
C VAL A 8 2.12 -14.30 7.80
N ALA A 9 1.08 -13.47 7.83
CA ALA A 9 -0.29 -13.91 7.59
C ALA A 9 -0.43 -14.58 6.23
N TYR A 10 0.11 -13.96 5.18
CA TYR A 10 0.05 -14.50 3.82
C TYR A 10 0.79 -15.85 3.69
N LEU A 11 1.98 -15.97 4.28
CA LEU A 11 2.79 -17.18 4.17
C LEU A 11 2.35 -18.34 5.08
N THR A 12 1.46 -18.10 6.03
CA THR A 12 1.05 -19.10 7.04
C THR A 12 -0.42 -19.51 6.94
N GLY A 13 -1.10 -19.16 5.84
CA GLY A 13 -2.51 -19.47 5.61
C GLY A 13 -2.82 -20.97 5.54
N ASP A 14 -1.81 -21.81 5.35
CA ASP A 14 -1.94 -23.27 5.33
C ASP A 14 -2.30 -23.85 6.70
N GLU A 15 -2.96 -25.02 6.68
CA GLU A 15 -3.51 -25.72 7.84
C GLU A 15 -2.50 -25.92 8.98
N ASP A 16 -1.26 -26.32 8.65
CA ASP A 16 -0.19 -26.58 9.62
C ASP A 16 0.28 -25.32 10.38
N THR A 17 0.05 -24.15 9.79
CA THR A 17 0.50 -22.86 10.34
C THR A 17 -0.63 -21.87 10.61
N TYR A 18 -1.89 -22.33 10.51
CA TYR A 18 -3.08 -21.49 10.56
C TYR A 18 -3.15 -20.59 11.80
N ARG A 19 -2.66 -21.05 12.95
CA ARG A 19 -2.61 -20.23 14.18
C ARG A 19 -1.72 -18.99 14.03
N MET A 20 -0.63 -19.09 13.27
CA MET A 20 0.23 -17.95 12.95
C MET A 20 -0.47 -17.00 11.98
N HIS A 21 -1.21 -17.53 11.00
CA HIS A 21 -2.01 -16.73 10.07
C HIS A 21 -3.02 -15.86 10.82
N VAL A 22 -3.83 -16.48 11.68
CA VAL A 22 -4.86 -15.76 12.46
C VAL A 22 -4.22 -14.71 13.37
N PHE A 23 -3.20 -15.09 14.17
CA PHE A 23 -2.53 -14.14 15.08
C PHE A 23 -1.93 -12.94 14.33
N SER A 24 -1.22 -13.19 13.23
CA SER A 24 -0.60 -12.13 12.44
C SER A 24 -1.62 -11.29 11.67
N GLY A 25 -2.75 -11.89 11.25
CA GLY A 25 -3.91 -11.19 10.71
C GLY A 25 -4.50 -10.19 11.69
N TYR A 26 -4.74 -10.60 12.96
CA TYR A 26 -5.18 -9.68 14.01
C TYR A 26 -4.15 -8.60 14.34
N ALA A 27 -2.85 -8.93 14.32
CA ALA A 27 -1.79 -7.93 14.51
C ALA A 27 -1.79 -6.88 13.37
N ALA A 28 -2.00 -7.31 12.12
CA ALA A 28 -2.16 -6.42 10.98
C ALA A 28 -3.41 -5.54 11.12
N LEU A 29 -4.55 -6.13 11.48
CA LEU A 29 -5.81 -5.42 11.71
C LEU A 29 -5.66 -4.36 12.81
N ALA A 30 -5.07 -4.72 13.94
CA ALA A 30 -4.82 -3.78 15.04
C ALA A 30 -3.94 -2.59 14.60
N ALA A 31 -2.88 -2.86 13.83
CA ALA A 31 -2.03 -1.80 13.28
C ALA A 31 -2.78 -0.90 12.29
N LEU A 32 -3.67 -1.46 11.47
CA LEU A 32 -4.52 -0.72 10.53
C LEU A 32 -5.56 0.14 11.26
N VAL A 33 -6.21 -0.38 12.29
CA VAL A 33 -7.13 0.38 13.15
C VAL A 33 -6.40 1.55 13.80
N ALA A 34 -5.23 1.30 14.41
CA ALA A 34 -4.40 2.36 14.97
C ALA A 34 -4.02 3.41 13.91
N ARG A 35 -3.69 2.98 12.69
CA ARG A 35 -3.36 3.88 11.57
C ARG A 35 -4.55 4.73 11.14
N VAL A 36 -5.76 4.16 11.11
CA VAL A 36 -7.01 4.85 10.79
C VAL A 36 -7.32 5.89 11.86
N ILE A 37 -7.26 5.51 13.14
CA ILE A 37 -7.46 6.44 14.26
C ILE A 37 -6.48 7.61 14.16
N ALA A 38 -5.19 7.33 13.96
CA ALA A 38 -4.17 8.36 13.79
C ALA A 38 -4.44 9.27 12.57
N GLY A 39 -4.96 8.72 11.47
CA GLY A 39 -5.32 9.49 10.28
C GLY A 39 -6.51 10.42 10.47
N LEU A 40 -7.49 10.00 11.27
CA LEU A 40 -8.68 10.77 11.61
C LEU A 40 -8.39 11.89 12.63
N THR A 41 -7.50 11.63 13.60
CA THR A 41 -7.22 12.57 14.71
C THR A 41 -6.03 13.51 14.44
N ALA A 42 -5.24 13.26 13.40
CA ALA A 42 -4.08 14.08 13.07
C ALA A 42 -4.46 15.50 12.62
N ALA A 43 -3.74 16.49 13.16
CA ALA A 43 -3.85 17.89 12.78
C ALA A 43 -3.49 18.15 11.31
N ASP A 44 -3.96 19.28 10.78
CA ASP A 44 -3.63 19.76 9.45
C ASP A 44 -2.10 19.89 9.25
N GLY A 45 -1.60 19.36 8.14
CA GLY A 45 -0.15 19.31 7.84
C GLY A 45 0.62 18.16 8.51
N SER A 46 0.00 17.39 9.41
CA SER A 46 0.66 16.25 10.05
C SER A 46 0.97 15.13 9.05
N PRO A 47 2.16 14.49 9.14
CA PRO A 47 2.50 13.32 8.32
C PRO A 47 1.60 12.10 8.61
N LEU A 48 0.90 12.09 9.74
CA LEU A 48 -0.03 11.01 10.12
C LEU A 48 -1.39 11.14 9.43
N ARG A 49 -1.72 12.29 8.85
CA ARG A 49 -3.03 12.48 8.21
C ARG A 49 -3.19 11.55 7.01
N PHE A 50 -4.44 11.32 6.61
CA PHE A 50 -4.70 10.50 5.43
C PHE A 50 -4.10 11.11 4.16
N PRO A 51 -3.62 10.25 3.23
CA PRO A 51 -3.24 10.70 1.91
C PRO A 51 -4.43 11.34 1.22
N ARG A 52 -4.19 12.43 0.48
CA ARG A 52 -5.19 13.09 -0.37
C ARG A 52 -4.80 12.86 -1.83
N PRO A 53 -5.19 11.72 -2.44
CA PRO A 53 -4.94 11.49 -3.85
C PRO A 53 -5.66 12.54 -4.70
N SER A 54 -4.96 13.14 -5.66
CA SER A 54 -5.48 14.14 -6.57
C SER A 54 -5.23 13.69 -8.01
N ILE A 55 -6.29 13.66 -8.82
CA ILE A 55 -6.19 13.35 -10.26
C ILE A 55 -5.50 14.50 -10.99
N GLU A 56 -5.75 15.74 -10.58
CA GLU A 56 -5.16 16.93 -11.18
C GLU A 56 -3.65 16.96 -10.98
N ASP A 57 -3.17 16.73 -9.75
CA ASP A 57 -1.73 16.67 -9.45
C ASP A 57 -1.06 15.55 -10.25
N LEU A 58 -1.72 14.41 -10.39
CA LEU A 58 -1.22 13.28 -11.17
C LEU A 58 -1.10 13.64 -12.65
N ARG A 59 -2.15 14.21 -13.26
CA ARG A 59 -2.14 14.65 -14.66
C ARG A 59 -1.06 15.69 -14.91
N HIS A 60 -0.95 16.69 -14.03
CA HIS A 60 0.05 17.73 -14.13
C HIS A 60 1.48 17.16 -14.03
N TRP A 61 1.72 16.24 -13.11
CA TRP A 61 3.01 15.57 -12.97
C TRP A 61 3.38 14.74 -14.21
N VAL A 62 2.44 13.97 -14.77
CA VAL A 62 2.67 13.21 -16.02
C VAL A 62 3.03 14.13 -17.18
N ALA A 63 2.31 15.25 -17.34
CA ALA A 63 2.61 16.24 -18.38
C ALA A 63 4.03 16.82 -18.23
N ARG A 64 4.46 17.14 -17.00
CA ARG A 64 5.81 17.64 -16.73
C ARG A 64 6.90 16.59 -16.97
N LEU A 65 6.64 15.33 -16.64
CA LEU A 65 7.57 14.24 -16.98
C LEU A 65 7.72 14.07 -18.48
N ALA A 66 6.62 14.13 -19.24
CA ALA A 66 6.65 14.07 -20.70
C ALA A 66 7.42 15.25 -21.32
N ALA A 67 7.36 16.42 -20.70
CA ALA A 67 8.15 17.60 -21.08
C ALA A 67 9.64 17.53 -20.65
N GLY A 68 10.08 16.44 -20.00
CA GLY A 68 11.47 16.26 -19.59
C GLY A 68 11.91 17.06 -18.36
N ASP A 69 10.95 17.61 -17.60
CA ASP A 69 11.23 18.49 -16.48
C ASP A 69 12.03 17.77 -15.37
N PRO A 70 13.27 18.21 -15.05
CA PRO A 70 14.08 17.58 -14.01
C PRO A 70 13.49 17.74 -12.61
N GLN A 71 12.74 18.81 -12.33
CA GLN A 71 12.09 19.03 -11.04
C GLN A 71 10.95 18.05 -10.81
N ALA A 72 10.23 17.64 -11.87
CA ALA A 72 9.19 16.63 -11.78
C ALA A 72 9.74 15.24 -11.41
N ARG A 73 11.00 14.96 -11.76
CA ARG A 73 11.70 13.73 -11.37
C ARG A 73 12.20 13.77 -9.93
N ALA A 74 12.78 14.89 -9.50
CA ALA A 74 13.35 15.05 -8.16
C ALA A 74 12.28 15.13 -7.05
N GLY A 75 11.13 15.72 -7.37
CA GLY A 75 10.04 15.99 -6.42
C GLY A 75 9.37 14.76 -5.80
N ARG A 76 8.38 15.00 -4.93
CA ARG A 76 7.51 13.96 -4.39
C ARG A 76 6.48 13.56 -5.44
N SER A 77 6.39 12.27 -5.76
CA SER A 77 5.44 11.80 -6.77
C SER A 77 4.01 11.81 -6.22
N PRO A 78 3.01 12.29 -7.01
CA PRO A 78 1.59 12.20 -6.66
C PRO A 78 1.06 10.76 -6.70
N LEU A 79 1.83 9.78 -7.18
CA LEU A 79 1.47 8.36 -7.12
C LEU A 79 1.53 7.79 -5.68
N LEU A 80 2.32 8.40 -4.80
CA LEU A 80 2.46 7.95 -3.41
C LEU A 80 1.15 8.00 -2.61
N PRO A 81 0.37 9.11 -2.59
CA PRO A 81 -0.92 9.12 -1.90
C PRO A 81 -1.94 8.15 -2.50
N TRP A 82 -1.93 7.93 -3.83
CA TRP A 82 -2.77 6.90 -4.48
C TRP A 82 -2.42 5.49 -4.00
N MET A 83 -1.13 5.14 -3.99
CA MET A 83 -0.67 3.84 -3.51
C MET A 83 -0.94 3.64 -2.02
N ALA A 84 -0.79 4.70 -1.22
CA ALA A 84 -1.13 4.65 0.21
C ALA A 84 -2.62 4.39 0.44
N ALA A 85 -3.51 5.00 -0.35
CA ALA A 85 -4.94 4.72 -0.31
C ALA A 85 -5.26 3.28 -0.73
N ALA A 86 -4.66 2.81 -1.82
CA ALA A 86 -4.84 1.44 -2.31
C ALA A 86 -4.40 0.39 -1.27
N LEU A 87 -3.24 0.58 -0.63
CA LEU A 87 -2.76 -0.28 0.45
C LEU A 87 -3.68 -0.25 1.67
N LEU A 88 -4.12 0.94 2.10
CA LEU A 88 -5.00 1.07 3.27
C LEU A 88 -6.34 0.37 3.04
N ILE A 89 -6.92 0.54 1.85
CA ILE A 89 -8.20 -0.08 1.48
C ILE A 89 -8.03 -1.59 1.27
N GLY A 90 -7.05 -2.02 0.46
CA GLY A 90 -6.85 -3.43 0.12
C GLY A 90 -6.44 -4.28 1.32
N ALA A 91 -5.39 -3.86 2.05
CA ALA A 91 -4.96 -4.57 3.25
C ALA A 91 -6.00 -4.44 4.39
N GLY A 92 -6.68 -3.29 4.49
CA GLY A 92 -7.79 -3.08 5.40
C GLY A 92 -8.96 -4.03 5.18
N ALA A 93 -9.45 -4.12 3.94
CA ALA A 93 -10.53 -5.01 3.55
C ALA A 93 -10.16 -6.47 3.76
N THR A 94 -8.92 -6.86 3.43
CA THR A 94 -8.41 -8.22 3.65
C THR A 94 -8.36 -8.57 5.14
N ALA A 95 -7.74 -7.73 5.96
CA ALA A 95 -7.63 -8.00 7.40
C ALA A 95 -8.99 -7.99 8.12
N LEU A 96 -9.90 -7.10 7.70
CA LEU A 96 -11.25 -7.03 8.23
C LEU A 96 -12.09 -8.25 7.82
N SER A 97 -12.07 -8.64 6.54
CA SER A 97 -12.79 -9.83 6.07
C SER A 97 -12.28 -11.10 6.75
N GLY A 98 -10.98 -11.24 6.99
CA GLY A 98 -10.41 -12.37 7.73
C GLY A 98 -10.93 -12.45 9.17
N ALA A 99 -10.95 -11.32 9.88
CA ALA A 99 -11.53 -11.27 11.23
C ALA A 99 -13.04 -11.55 11.25
N VAL A 100 -13.77 -11.23 10.18
CA VAL A 100 -15.19 -11.58 10.04
C VAL A 100 -15.38 -13.06 9.72
N ALA A 101 -14.51 -13.64 8.89
CA ALA A 101 -14.55 -15.05 8.49
C ALA A 101 -14.48 -16.00 9.69
N ASP A 102 -13.76 -15.62 10.76
CA ASP A 102 -13.73 -16.34 12.05
C ASP A 102 -15.13 -16.59 12.65
N PHE A 103 -16.12 -15.77 12.30
CA PHE A 103 -17.49 -15.86 12.81
C PHE A 103 -18.53 -16.16 11.72
N VAL A 104 -18.20 -15.87 10.45
CA VAL A 104 -19.12 -15.97 9.31
C VAL A 104 -18.39 -16.65 8.15
N THR A 105 -18.53 -17.97 8.06
CA THR A 105 -17.84 -18.79 7.05
C THR A 105 -18.12 -18.39 5.60
N LEU A 106 -19.27 -17.77 5.32
CA LEU A 106 -19.59 -17.22 3.99
C LEU A 106 -18.58 -16.16 3.51
N VAL A 107 -17.82 -15.56 4.43
CA VAL A 107 -16.82 -14.52 4.13
C VAL A 107 -15.44 -15.13 3.82
N GLU A 108 -15.23 -16.43 4.00
CA GLU A 108 -13.95 -17.10 3.74
C GLU A 108 -13.48 -16.91 2.29
N ASP A 109 -14.32 -17.23 1.31
CA ASP A 109 -14.00 -17.05 -0.12
C ASP A 109 -13.69 -15.59 -0.46
N LEU A 110 -14.42 -14.64 0.16
CA LEU A 110 -14.17 -13.22 -0.02
C LEU A 110 -12.82 -12.80 0.57
N HIS A 111 -12.50 -13.32 1.77
CA HIS A 111 -11.23 -13.06 2.43
C HIS A 111 -10.06 -13.59 1.59
N GLU A 112 -10.17 -14.81 1.06
CA GLU A 112 -9.17 -15.42 0.17
C GLU A 112 -8.93 -14.55 -1.07
N ALA A 113 -10.00 -14.18 -1.79
CA ALA A 113 -9.91 -13.34 -2.97
C ALA A 113 -9.31 -11.96 -2.67
N LEU A 114 -9.70 -11.33 -1.55
CA LEU A 114 -9.13 -10.05 -1.11
C LEU A 114 -7.65 -10.20 -0.74
N GLY A 115 -7.25 -11.31 -0.11
CA GLY A 115 -5.87 -11.64 0.21
C GLY A 115 -4.97 -11.72 -1.01
N GLU A 116 -5.43 -12.38 -2.07
CA GLU A 116 -4.70 -12.45 -3.34
C GLU A 116 -4.58 -11.07 -4.00
N VAL A 117 -5.67 -10.30 -4.04
CA VAL A 117 -5.64 -8.93 -4.57
C VAL A 117 -4.70 -8.04 -3.74
N ALA A 118 -4.70 -8.16 -2.42
CA ALA A 118 -3.82 -7.40 -1.54
C ALA A 118 -2.35 -7.72 -1.77
N LEU A 119 -1.99 -8.99 -2.05
CA LEU A 119 -0.64 -9.35 -2.46
C LEU A 119 -0.22 -8.55 -3.71
N TRP A 120 -1.07 -8.54 -4.75
CA TRP A 120 -0.77 -7.79 -5.97
C TRP A 120 -0.64 -6.28 -5.74
N ILE A 121 -1.44 -5.70 -4.83
CA ILE A 121 -1.29 -4.30 -4.41
C ILE A 121 0.08 -4.07 -3.74
N VAL A 122 0.51 -4.99 -2.85
CA VAL A 122 1.82 -4.90 -2.18
C VAL A 122 2.98 -5.03 -3.19
N LEU A 123 2.88 -5.95 -4.15
CA LEU A 123 3.87 -6.07 -5.23
C LEU A 123 3.90 -4.80 -6.10
N GLY A 124 2.72 -4.25 -6.43
CA GLY A 124 2.61 -2.97 -7.12
C GLY A 124 3.23 -1.81 -6.35
N HIS A 125 3.09 -1.79 -5.02
CA HIS A 125 3.76 -0.83 -4.14
C HIS A 125 5.28 -0.94 -4.24
N ILE A 126 5.82 -2.15 -4.14
CA ILE A 126 7.27 -2.38 -4.24
C ILE A 126 7.78 -1.92 -5.61
N ALA A 127 7.12 -2.34 -6.70
CA ALA A 127 7.46 -1.94 -8.06
C ALA A 127 7.42 -0.42 -8.24
N LEU A 128 6.39 0.25 -7.71
CA LEU A 128 6.27 1.71 -7.78
C LEU A 128 7.42 2.41 -7.03
N VAL A 129 7.74 1.97 -5.82
CA VAL A 129 8.83 2.56 -5.03
C VAL A 129 10.16 2.41 -5.76
N LEU A 130 10.44 1.23 -6.32
CA LEU A 130 11.63 0.99 -7.12
C LEU A 130 11.65 1.88 -8.37
N ALA A 131 10.56 1.95 -9.13
CA ALA A 131 10.46 2.80 -10.32
C ALA A 131 10.69 4.27 -10.00
N LEU A 132 10.09 4.80 -8.93
CA LEU A 132 10.30 6.18 -8.48
C LEU A 132 11.73 6.43 -7.99
N HIS A 133 12.36 5.44 -7.34
CA HIS A 133 13.75 5.53 -6.94
C HIS A 133 14.69 5.58 -8.16
N HIS A 134 14.43 4.76 -9.19
CA HIS A 134 15.19 4.79 -10.45
C HIS A 134 14.99 6.10 -11.21
N LEU A 135 13.76 6.63 -11.26
CA LEU A 135 13.45 7.90 -11.95
C LEU A 135 14.24 9.09 -11.40
N LYS A 136 14.58 9.06 -10.10
CA LYS A 136 15.36 10.08 -9.41
C LYS A 136 16.85 10.02 -9.67
N ARG A 137 17.37 8.93 -10.23
CA ARG A 137 18.80 8.81 -10.53
C ARG A 137 19.16 9.73 -11.71
N PRO A 138 20.21 10.56 -11.61
CA PRO A 138 20.71 11.28 -12.76
C PRO A 138 21.12 10.28 -13.85
N ARG A 139 20.76 10.55 -15.11
CA ARG A 139 21.26 9.73 -16.22
C ARG A 139 22.79 9.86 -16.26
N PRO A 140 23.56 8.77 -16.44
CA PRO A 140 25.00 8.87 -16.66
C PRO A 140 25.25 9.82 -17.85
N LEU A 141 26.12 10.81 -17.65
CA LEU A 141 26.58 11.67 -18.74
C LEU A 141 27.32 10.78 -19.75
N GLY A 142 26.68 10.43 -20.86
CA GLY A 142 27.28 9.56 -21.89
C GLY A 142 26.29 8.74 -22.74
N ALA A 143 25.01 8.65 -22.39
CA ALA A 143 24.02 7.99 -23.24
C ALA A 143 23.45 8.95 -24.30
N THR A 144 24.28 9.29 -25.29
CA THR A 144 23.83 9.74 -26.61
C THR A 144 23.84 8.55 -27.55
N ALA A 145 22.68 8.25 -28.13
CA ALA A 145 22.56 7.58 -29.42
C ALA A 145 21.43 8.29 -30.18
#